data_AF-A0A0E3WR21-F1
#
_entry.id   AF-A0A0E3WR21-F1
#
_cell.length_a   1.000
_cell.length_b   1.000
_cell.length_c   1.000
_cell.angle_alpha   90.00
_cell.angle_beta   90.00
_cell.angle_gamma   90.00
#
_symmetry.space_group_name_H-M   'P 1'
#
loop_
_entity.id
_entity.type
_entity.pdbx_description
1 polymer ?
#
loop_
_entity_poly.entity_id
_entity_poly.type
_entity_poly.pdbx_seq_one_letter_code
_entity_poly.pdbx_strand_id
1 'polypeptide(L)'
;MKLELIELIFLSDKRKQLLLFLRSGTKNMDEITEALQVTSTSILPQIKKLKDMSLVLQEERSYTLSPIGKVLVEKMQPLVSTIELFEDNFEYWSEKDLQALTLSFKKRLGELGKCKLIQPDLDRMFELDPEVVEGLSSSAYILEAIAYFYPPMIALCQELAKKGVEFSFLMSESVYERYYTDYIEDLRDMLALKNVKFFRYSGELKIASLTVTDKFFMLSLFPKNQRHFDRESLICYEPAALSLGTELFNELLLDSTQITEVPHK
;
A
#
# COMPACT_ATOMS: atom_id res chain seq x y z
N MET A 1 -35.40 -1.35 7.57
CA MET A 1 -34.57 -0.14 7.31
C MET A 1 -34.58 0.08 5.81
N LYS A 2 -34.93 1.29 5.32
CA LYS A 2 -34.95 1.57 3.87
C LYS A 2 -33.52 1.89 3.42
N LEU A 3 -32.93 1.05 2.57
CA LEU A 3 -31.57 1.19 2.03
C LEU A 3 -31.56 1.90 0.65
N GLU A 4 -32.59 2.69 0.35
CA GLU A 4 -32.86 3.24 -0.98
C GLU A 4 -31.67 4.02 -1.57
N LEU A 5 -30.96 4.84 -0.77
CA LEU A 5 -29.76 5.56 -1.23
C LEU A 5 -28.56 4.63 -1.49
N ILE A 6 -28.38 3.59 -0.67
CA ILE A 6 -27.31 2.61 -0.87
C ILE A 6 -27.56 1.83 -2.15
N GLU A 7 -28.78 1.32 -2.34
CA GLU A 7 -29.19 0.62 -3.57
C GLU A 7 -29.08 1.52 -4.80
N LEU A 8 -29.46 2.80 -4.67
CA LEU A 8 -29.31 3.79 -5.73
C LEU A 8 -27.84 4.01 -6.10
N ILE A 9 -26.94 4.09 -5.14
CA ILE A 9 -25.54 4.42 -5.41
C ILE A 9 -24.77 3.18 -5.88
N PHE A 10 -24.86 2.07 -5.14
CA PHE A 10 -23.95 0.93 -5.29
C PHE A 10 -24.43 -0.15 -6.27
N LEU A 11 -25.73 -0.26 -6.59
CA LEU A 11 -26.20 -1.25 -7.57
C LEU A 11 -25.98 -0.83 -9.04
N SER A 12 -25.28 0.28 -9.29
CA SER A 12 -25.00 0.75 -10.64
C SER A 12 -23.64 1.41 -10.71
N ASP A 13 -22.72 0.76 -11.42
CA ASP A 13 -21.38 1.27 -11.61
C ASP A 13 -21.38 2.67 -12.25
N LYS A 14 -22.22 2.90 -13.28
CA LYS A 14 -22.37 4.23 -13.90
C LYS A 14 -22.73 5.34 -12.91
N ARG A 15 -23.60 5.07 -11.93
CA ARG A 15 -23.98 6.06 -10.90
C ARG A 15 -22.85 6.28 -9.91
N LYS A 16 -22.21 5.21 -9.45
CA LYS A 16 -21.01 5.27 -8.59
C LYS A 16 -19.91 6.10 -9.25
N GLN A 17 -19.52 5.76 -10.48
CA GLN A 17 -18.45 6.45 -11.21
C GLN A 17 -18.79 7.92 -11.49
N LEU A 18 -20.03 8.22 -11.86
CA LEU A 18 -20.46 9.62 -12.07
C LEU A 18 -20.36 10.45 -10.78
N LEU A 19 -20.83 9.90 -9.65
CA LEU A 19 -20.75 10.59 -8.36
C LEU A 19 -19.29 10.84 -7.94
N LEU A 20 -18.41 9.86 -8.14
CA LEU A 20 -16.97 10.00 -7.92
C LEU A 20 -16.34 11.04 -8.85
N PHE A 21 -16.71 11.06 -10.13
CA PHE A 21 -16.17 12.02 -11.10
C PHE A 21 -16.56 13.46 -10.75
N LEU A 22 -17.82 13.68 -10.35
CA LEU A 22 -18.33 14.99 -9.90
C LEU A 22 -17.73 15.46 -8.56
N ARG A 23 -16.98 14.61 -7.84
CA ARG A 23 -16.20 15.01 -6.65
C ARG A 23 -15.19 16.10 -6.99
N SER A 24 -14.59 16.02 -8.18
CA SER A 24 -13.59 16.97 -8.67
C SER A 24 -14.17 18.34 -9.07
N GLY A 25 -15.49 18.48 -9.08
CA GLY A 25 -16.18 19.74 -9.39
C GLY A 25 -17.29 19.57 -10.42
N THR A 26 -17.73 20.71 -10.95
CA THR A 26 -18.79 20.78 -11.95
C THR A 26 -18.31 20.23 -13.30
N LYS A 27 -19.16 19.45 -13.99
CA LYS A 27 -18.84 18.80 -15.27
C LYS A 27 -19.98 18.94 -16.27
N ASN A 28 -19.64 19.13 -17.54
CA ASN A 28 -20.61 19.08 -18.64
C ASN A 28 -20.81 17.64 -19.15
N MET A 29 -21.77 17.45 -20.07
CA MET A 29 -22.10 16.12 -20.61
C MET A 29 -20.92 15.48 -21.36
N ASP A 30 -20.16 16.27 -22.13
CA ASP A 30 -19.07 15.77 -22.96
C ASP A 30 -17.95 15.22 -22.06
N GLU A 31 -17.56 16.00 -21.03
CA GLU A 31 -16.61 15.57 -20.00
C GLU A 31 -17.06 14.27 -19.30
N ILE A 32 -18.34 14.16 -18.97
CA ILE A 32 -18.90 12.96 -18.32
C ILE A 32 -18.81 11.75 -19.27
N THR A 33 -19.22 11.91 -20.52
CA THR A 33 -19.22 10.79 -21.49
C THR A 33 -17.81 10.32 -21.84
N GLU A 34 -16.87 11.26 -21.93
CA GLU A 34 -15.45 10.98 -22.19
C GLU A 34 -14.81 10.28 -20.99
N ALA A 35 -14.91 10.83 -19.78
CA ALA A 35 -14.27 10.25 -18.60
C ALA A 35 -14.82 8.86 -18.25
N LEU A 36 -16.13 8.66 -18.41
CA LEU A 36 -16.77 7.39 -18.05
C LEU A 36 -16.85 6.40 -19.21
N GLN A 37 -16.41 6.78 -20.42
CA GLN A 37 -16.48 5.95 -21.63
C GLN A 37 -17.91 5.43 -21.90
N VAL A 38 -18.90 6.33 -21.81
CA VAL A 38 -20.33 6.01 -21.99
C VAL A 38 -21.01 6.98 -22.96
N THR A 39 -22.14 6.57 -23.55
CA THR A 39 -22.96 7.47 -24.37
C THR A 39 -23.88 8.35 -23.51
N SER A 40 -24.20 9.55 -24.01
CA SER A 40 -25.16 10.45 -23.36
C SER A 40 -26.52 9.78 -23.14
N THR A 41 -27.00 8.99 -24.11
CA THR A 41 -28.26 8.24 -24.01
C THR A 41 -28.27 7.23 -22.88
N SER A 42 -27.11 6.68 -22.51
CA SER A 42 -26.99 5.69 -21.45
C SER A 42 -26.79 6.29 -20.05
N ILE A 43 -26.19 7.48 -19.96
CA ILE A 43 -25.91 8.16 -18.68
C ILE A 43 -27.03 9.10 -18.25
N LEU A 44 -27.77 9.71 -19.19
CA LEU A 44 -28.90 10.60 -18.89
C LEU A 44 -29.94 9.99 -17.93
N PRO A 45 -30.37 8.72 -18.09
CA PRO A 45 -31.28 8.09 -17.12
C PRO A 45 -30.66 7.96 -15.71
N GLN A 46 -29.35 7.79 -15.62
CA GLN A 46 -28.63 7.68 -14.34
C GLN A 46 -28.55 9.04 -13.65
N ILE A 47 -28.19 10.08 -14.40
CA ILE A 47 -28.21 11.48 -13.94
C ILE A 47 -29.60 11.85 -13.43
N LYS A 48 -30.66 11.51 -14.19
CA LYS A 48 -32.03 11.77 -13.78
C LYS A 48 -32.35 11.14 -12.42
N LYS A 49 -32.03 9.86 -12.23
CA LYS A 49 -32.22 9.17 -10.93
C LYS A 49 -31.47 9.85 -9.78
N LEU A 50 -30.24 10.30 -10.01
CA LEU A 50 -29.44 11.00 -9.00
C LEU A 50 -30.00 12.39 -8.66
N LYS A 51 -30.55 13.10 -9.65
CA LYS A 51 -31.25 14.38 -9.45
C LYS A 51 -32.56 14.20 -8.69
N ASP A 52 -33.35 13.20 -9.06
CA ASP A 52 -34.63 12.89 -8.39
C ASP A 52 -34.42 12.59 -6.89
N MET A 53 -33.25 12.04 -6.53
CA MET A 53 -32.83 11.78 -5.15
C MET A 53 -31.99 12.91 -4.54
N SER A 54 -31.93 14.09 -5.17
CA SER A 54 -31.22 15.27 -4.69
C SER A 54 -29.71 15.08 -4.42
N LEU A 55 -29.06 14.16 -5.13
CA LEU A 55 -27.60 13.92 -5.04
C LEU A 55 -26.80 14.77 -6.03
N VAL A 56 -27.41 15.07 -7.18
CA VAL A 56 -26.81 15.86 -8.27
C VAL A 56 -27.73 17.03 -8.58
N LEU A 57 -27.13 18.21 -8.79
CA LEU A 57 -27.79 19.40 -9.30
C LEU A 57 -27.41 19.60 -10.77
N GLN A 58 -28.32 20.21 -11.53
CA GLN A 58 -28.05 20.62 -12.90
C GLN A 58 -28.28 22.12 -13.02
N GLU A 59 -27.26 22.83 -13.48
CA GLU A 59 -27.30 24.25 -13.82
C GLU A 59 -26.98 24.37 -15.31
N GLU A 60 -27.96 24.83 -16.10
CA GLU A 60 -27.89 24.86 -17.56
C GLU A 60 -27.48 23.49 -18.17
N ARG A 61 -26.25 23.39 -18.67
CA ARG A 61 -25.68 22.21 -19.33
C ARG A 61 -24.63 21.48 -18.48
N SER A 62 -24.52 21.85 -17.21
CA SER A 62 -23.53 21.31 -16.29
C SER A 62 -24.17 20.63 -15.09
N TYR A 63 -23.43 19.67 -14.53
CA TYR A 63 -23.85 18.85 -13.40
C TYR A 63 -22.84 19.01 -12.26
N THR A 64 -23.34 19.07 -11.03
CA THR A 64 -22.51 19.21 -9.82
C THR A 64 -23.11 18.43 -8.67
N LEU A 65 -22.30 18.02 -7.70
CA LEU A 65 -22.82 17.39 -6.49
C LEU A 65 -23.62 18.40 -5.66
N SER A 66 -24.79 17.98 -5.18
CA SER A 66 -25.52 18.72 -4.15
C SER A 66 -24.75 18.69 -2.81
N PRO A 67 -25.11 19.50 -1.79
CA PRO A 67 -24.51 19.39 -0.47
C PRO A 67 -24.58 17.98 0.13
N ILE A 68 -25.71 17.28 -0.05
CA ILE A 68 -25.89 15.88 0.39
C ILE A 68 -24.99 14.95 -0.45
N GLY A 69 -24.96 15.15 -1.77
CA GLY A 69 -24.11 14.39 -2.68
C GLY A 69 -22.63 14.48 -2.30
N LYS A 70 -22.14 15.68 -1.97
CA LYS A 70 -20.75 15.88 -1.51
C LYS A 70 -20.44 15.08 -0.25
N VAL A 71 -21.29 15.17 0.78
CA VAL A 71 -21.10 14.42 2.02
C VAL A 71 -21.04 12.91 1.77
N LEU A 72 -21.95 12.38 0.94
CA LEU A 72 -21.98 10.96 0.63
C LEU A 72 -20.77 10.50 -0.18
N VAL A 73 -20.37 11.28 -1.19
CA VAL A 73 -19.21 10.94 -2.04
C VAL A 73 -17.91 10.91 -1.24
N GLU A 74 -17.71 11.83 -0.30
CA GLU A 74 -16.53 11.82 0.59
C GLU A 74 -16.48 10.57 1.50
N LYS A 75 -17.64 10.00 1.87
CA LYS A 75 -17.70 8.74 2.62
C LYS A 75 -17.60 7.50 1.75
N MET A 76 -18.11 7.61 0.52
CA MET A 76 -18.12 6.52 -0.45
C MET A 76 -16.73 6.26 -1.01
N GLN A 77 -15.94 7.30 -1.32
CA GLN A 77 -14.64 7.14 -1.98
C GLN A 77 -13.71 6.19 -1.22
N PRO A 78 -13.44 6.37 0.10
CA PRO A 78 -12.54 5.46 0.82
C PRO A 78 -13.06 4.01 0.84
N LEU A 79 -14.38 3.82 0.91
CA LEU A 79 -15.00 2.50 0.86
C LEU A 79 -14.79 1.85 -0.50
N VAL A 80 -15.06 2.57 -1.60
CA VAL A 80 -14.87 2.07 -2.97
C VAL A 80 -13.41 1.71 -3.21
N SER A 81 -12.48 2.59 -2.86
CA SER A 81 -11.04 2.31 -3.00
C SER A 81 -10.58 1.12 -2.18
N THR A 82 -11.14 0.90 -0.99
CA THR A 82 -10.84 -0.28 -0.18
C THR A 82 -11.39 -1.56 -0.79
N ILE A 83 -12.60 -1.52 -1.37
CA ILE A 83 -13.19 -2.66 -2.08
C ILE A 83 -12.35 -3.02 -3.30
N GLU A 84 -12.00 -2.03 -4.13
CA GLU A 84 -11.19 -2.21 -5.33
C GLU A 84 -9.81 -2.83 -5.00
N LEU A 85 -9.14 -2.34 -3.95
CA LEU A 85 -7.88 -2.93 -3.45
C LEU A 85 -8.03 -4.42 -3.09
N PHE A 86 -9.12 -4.78 -2.41
CA PHE A 86 -9.37 -6.17 -2.02
C PHE A 86 -9.74 -7.04 -3.22
N GLU A 87 -10.47 -6.52 -4.20
CA GLU A 87 -10.83 -7.27 -5.41
C GLU A 87 -9.61 -7.58 -6.29
N ASP A 88 -8.65 -6.66 -6.42
CA ASP A 88 -7.46 -6.84 -7.27
C ASP A 88 -6.57 -8.02 -6.83
N ASN A 89 -6.50 -8.32 -5.53
CA ASN A 89 -5.66 -9.39 -4.96
C ASN A 89 -6.40 -10.20 -3.88
N PHE A 90 -7.65 -10.58 -4.16
CA PHE A 90 -8.56 -11.14 -3.17
C PHE A 90 -8.05 -12.37 -2.44
N GLU A 91 -7.44 -13.32 -3.17
CA GLU A 91 -6.89 -14.56 -2.59
C GLU A 91 -5.82 -14.24 -1.56
N TYR A 92 -4.83 -13.41 -1.91
CA TYR A 92 -3.80 -12.92 -1.00
C TYR A 92 -4.41 -12.31 0.28
N TRP A 93 -5.30 -11.33 0.14
CA TRP A 93 -5.91 -10.65 1.29
C TRP A 93 -6.74 -11.58 2.17
N SER A 94 -7.35 -12.60 1.58
CA SER A 94 -8.15 -13.59 2.30
C SER A 94 -7.29 -14.54 3.17
N GLU A 95 -6.04 -14.77 2.77
CA GLU A 95 -5.12 -15.70 3.43
C GLU A 95 -4.16 -15.04 4.43
N LYS A 96 -3.77 -13.78 4.20
CA LYS A 96 -2.81 -13.07 5.05
C LYS A 96 -3.42 -12.44 6.29
N ASP A 97 -2.62 -12.31 7.35
CA ASP A 97 -3.04 -11.73 8.63
C ASP A 97 -3.06 -10.20 8.59
N LEU A 98 -4.20 -9.64 8.22
CA LEU A 98 -4.46 -8.19 8.30
C LEU A 98 -4.45 -7.65 9.74
N GLN A 99 -4.55 -8.49 10.78
CA GLN A 99 -4.45 -8.00 12.17
C GLN A 99 -3.05 -7.50 12.52
N ALA A 100 -2.04 -7.91 11.76
CA ALA A 100 -0.67 -7.43 11.86
C ALA A 100 -0.53 -5.91 11.65
N LEU A 101 -1.44 -5.31 10.87
CA LEU A 101 -1.42 -3.89 10.54
C LEU A 101 -2.08 -3.05 11.63
N THR A 102 -1.55 -1.84 11.84
CA THR A 102 -2.09 -0.88 12.80
C THR A 102 -3.50 -0.41 12.41
N LEU A 103 -4.28 0.06 13.38
CA LEU A 103 -5.65 0.52 13.11
C LEU A 103 -5.67 1.77 12.23
N SER A 104 -4.68 2.66 12.37
CA SER A 104 -4.46 3.83 11.52
C SER A 104 -4.26 3.40 10.06
N PHE A 105 -3.35 2.45 9.81
CA PHE A 105 -3.08 1.92 8.48
C PHE A 105 -4.32 1.25 7.87
N LYS A 106 -5.01 0.38 8.63
CA LYS A 106 -6.21 -0.34 8.16
C LYS A 106 -7.32 0.59 7.69
N LYS A 107 -7.53 1.74 8.34
CA LYS A 107 -8.55 2.72 7.95
C LYS A 107 -8.26 3.39 6.61
N ARG A 108 -7.01 3.34 6.16
CA ARG A 108 -6.50 4.03 4.96
C ARG A 108 -6.03 3.06 3.89
N LEU A 109 -6.36 1.75 4.00
CA LEU A 109 -5.92 0.73 3.04
C LEU A 109 -6.20 1.11 1.59
N GLY A 110 -7.39 1.65 1.29
CA GLY A 110 -7.73 2.10 -0.06
C GLY A 110 -6.80 3.17 -0.66
N GLU A 111 -5.97 3.86 0.14
CA GLU A 111 -4.96 4.80 -0.34
C GLU A 111 -3.74 4.11 -0.96
N LEU A 112 -3.58 2.79 -0.76
CA LEU A 112 -2.56 2.00 -1.47
C LEU A 112 -2.78 1.98 -2.99
N GLY A 113 -4.02 2.22 -3.43
CA GLY A 113 -4.39 2.21 -4.85
C GLY A 113 -4.23 0.83 -5.47
N LYS A 114 -3.77 0.78 -6.72
CA LYS A 114 -3.51 -0.48 -7.42
C LYS A 114 -2.19 -1.07 -6.96
N CYS A 115 -2.23 -2.32 -6.54
CA CYS A 115 -1.06 -3.07 -6.14
C CYS A 115 -0.92 -4.33 -7.01
N LYS A 116 0.32 -4.65 -7.38
CA LYS A 116 0.68 -5.86 -8.08
C LYS A 116 1.13 -6.91 -7.07
N LEU A 117 0.67 -8.15 -7.23
CA LEU A 117 1.20 -9.29 -6.50
C LEU A 117 2.53 -9.73 -7.10
N ILE A 118 3.57 -9.73 -6.27
CA ILE A 118 4.86 -10.36 -6.54
C ILE A 118 4.83 -11.74 -5.87
N GLN A 119 4.90 -12.77 -6.70
CA GLN A 119 4.88 -14.17 -6.28
C GLN A 119 6.03 -14.90 -6.97
N PRO A 120 6.96 -15.51 -6.20
CA PRO A 120 8.05 -16.27 -6.79
C PRO A 120 7.54 -17.53 -7.50
N ASP A 121 8.05 -17.80 -8.70
CA ASP A 121 7.85 -19.09 -9.36
C ASP A 121 8.49 -20.24 -8.55
N LEU A 122 7.93 -21.45 -8.64
CA LEU A 122 8.42 -22.61 -7.87
C LEU A 122 9.88 -22.97 -8.18
N ASP A 123 10.32 -22.76 -9.41
CA ASP A 123 11.70 -23.02 -9.85
C ASP A 123 12.66 -21.86 -9.56
N ARG A 124 12.14 -20.69 -9.13
CA ARG A 124 12.90 -19.46 -8.82
C ARG A 124 12.58 -18.91 -7.44
N MET A 125 12.10 -19.76 -6.54
CA MET A 125 11.68 -19.33 -5.20
C MET A 125 12.75 -18.53 -4.47
N PHE A 126 14.03 -18.83 -4.65
CA PHE A 126 15.13 -18.19 -3.92
C PHE A 126 15.77 -17.01 -4.65
N GLU A 127 15.18 -16.56 -5.76
CA GLU A 127 15.64 -15.41 -6.53
C GLU A 127 14.90 -14.13 -6.11
N LEU A 128 15.51 -12.98 -6.38
CA LEU A 128 14.83 -11.69 -6.23
C LEU A 128 14.03 -11.41 -7.49
N ASP A 129 12.83 -10.84 -7.32
CA ASP A 129 12.04 -10.38 -8.45
C ASP A 129 12.76 -9.22 -9.17
N PRO A 130 12.96 -9.29 -10.51
CA PRO A 130 13.68 -8.25 -11.25
C PRO A 130 13.10 -6.85 -11.10
N GLU A 131 11.77 -6.71 -10.98
CA GLU A 131 11.10 -5.42 -10.80
C GLU A 131 11.47 -4.81 -9.44
N VAL A 132 11.55 -5.63 -8.39
CA VAL A 132 11.99 -5.20 -7.06
C VAL A 132 13.46 -4.78 -7.09
N VAL A 133 14.32 -5.55 -7.78
CA VAL A 133 15.75 -5.21 -7.92
C VAL A 133 15.93 -3.87 -8.63
N GLU A 134 15.23 -3.64 -9.74
CA GLU A 134 15.28 -2.39 -10.50
C GLU A 134 14.77 -1.20 -9.68
N GLY A 135 13.64 -1.38 -9.00
CA GLY A 135 13.05 -0.35 -8.14
C GLY A 135 14.01 0.07 -7.03
N LEU A 136 14.63 -0.88 -6.34
CA LEU A 136 15.60 -0.60 -5.27
C LEU A 136 16.86 0.07 -5.81
N SER A 137 17.37 -0.41 -6.95
CA SER A 137 18.60 0.11 -7.55
C SER A 137 18.49 1.55 -8.04
N SER A 138 17.27 2.03 -8.30
CA SER A 138 16.97 3.39 -8.76
C SER A 138 16.45 4.32 -7.65
N SER A 139 16.37 3.82 -6.42
CA SER A 139 15.85 4.56 -5.27
C SER A 139 16.93 5.41 -4.59
N ALA A 140 16.55 6.58 -4.10
CA ALA A 140 17.42 7.48 -3.34
C ALA A 140 17.54 7.07 -1.87
N TYR A 141 16.45 6.54 -1.31
CA TYR A 141 16.39 6.01 0.05
C TYR A 141 15.56 4.73 0.10
N ILE A 142 15.84 3.89 1.09
CA ILE A 142 15.11 2.65 1.37
C ILE A 142 14.86 2.54 2.88
N LEU A 143 13.58 2.45 3.24
CA LEU A 143 13.13 2.06 4.58
C LEU A 143 12.75 0.59 4.53
N GLU A 144 13.44 -0.25 5.30
CA GLU A 144 13.26 -1.70 5.25
C GLU A 144 12.95 -2.21 6.65
N ALA A 145 11.79 -2.85 6.84
CA ALA A 145 11.44 -3.54 8.06
C ALA A 145 11.27 -5.05 7.79
N ILE A 146 11.99 -5.92 8.50
CA ILE A 146 12.01 -7.37 8.23
C ILE A 146 11.84 -8.21 9.50
N ALA A 147 10.99 -9.23 9.40
CA ALA A 147 10.77 -10.26 10.42
C ALA A 147 11.28 -11.65 10.01
N TYR A 148 11.81 -11.78 8.79
CA TYR A 148 12.51 -12.97 8.32
C TYR A 148 13.82 -12.59 7.63
N PHE A 149 14.78 -13.51 7.64
CA PHE A 149 16.11 -13.27 7.07
C PHE A 149 16.18 -13.86 5.65
N TYR A 150 16.33 -13.02 4.63
CA TYR A 150 16.46 -13.42 3.23
C TYR A 150 17.80 -12.99 2.63
N PRO A 151 18.81 -13.88 2.58
CA PRO A 151 20.18 -13.50 2.23
C PRO A 151 20.35 -12.77 0.89
N PRO A 152 19.69 -13.17 -0.23
CA PRO A 152 19.74 -12.42 -1.48
C PRO A 152 19.32 -10.96 -1.33
N MET A 153 18.26 -10.69 -0.57
CA MET A 153 17.79 -9.32 -0.31
C MET A 153 18.82 -8.54 0.51
N ILE A 154 19.37 -9.14 1.56
CA ILE A 154 20.42 -8.52 2.38
C ILE A 154 21.66 -8.18 1.54
N ALA A 155 22.09 -9.08 0.65
CA ALA A 155 23.21 -8.85 -0.25
C ALA A 155 22.98 -7.66 -1.20
N LEU A 156 21.79 -7.59 -1.83
CA LEU A 156 21.43 -6.44 -2.68
C LEU A 156 21.46 -5.13 -1.88
N CYS A 157 20.85 -5.13 -0.69
CA CYS A 157 20.85 -3.99 0.21
C CYS A 157 22.28 -3.51 0.56
N GLN A 158 23.20 -4.44 0.85
CA GLN A 158 24.60 -4.11 1.12
C GLN A 158 25.28 -3.47 -0.07
N GLU A 159 25.07 -3.99 -1.28
CA GLU A 159 25.64 -3.41 -2.50
C GLU A 159 25.13 -1.98 -2.73
N LEU A 160 23.84 -1.74 -2.55
CA LEU A 160 23.23 -0.42 -2.71
C LEU A 160 23.69 0.57 -1.64
N ALA A 161 23.79 0.12 -0.39
CA ALA A 161 24.31 0.93 0.70
C ALA A 161 25.76 1.38 0.45
N LYS A 162 26.61 0.48 -0.06
CA LYS A 162 28.00 0.80 -0.46
C LYS A 162 28.08 1.78 -1.63
N LYS A 163 27.05 1.84 -2.49
CA LYS A 163 26.89 2.84 -3.56
C LYS A 163 26.34 4.18 -3.07
N GLY A 164 26.01 4.31 -1.78
CA GLY A 164 25.60 5.55 -1.13
C GLY A 164 24.09 5.77 -0.99
N VAL A 165 23.26 4.77 -1.31
CA VAL A 165 21.80 4.84 -1.07
C VAL A 165 21.53 4.94 0.44
N GLU A 166 20.61 5.80 0.85
CA GLU A 166 20.27 5.95 2.27
C GLU A 166 19.38 4.78 2.75
N PHE A 167 19.73 4.18 3.88
CA PHE A 167 18.99 3.06 4.45
C PHE A 167 18.58 3.29 5.90
N SER A 168 17.36 2.86 6.22
CA SER A 168 16.94 2.59 7.60
C SER A 168 16.40 1.18 7.68
N PHE A 169 17.14 0.29 8.34
CA PHE A 169 16.77 -1.10 8.59
C PHE A 169 16.15 -1.25 9.96
N LEU A 170 14.93 -1.76 10.02
CA LEU A 170 14.26 -2.20 11.24
C LEU A 170 14.14 -3.73 11.20
N MET A 171 14.68 -4.39 12.22
CA MET A 171 14.67 -5.85 12.29
C MET A 171 13.95 -6.33 13.53
N SER A 172 13.24 -7.45 13.43
CA SER A 172 12.84 -8.19 14.62
C SER A 172 14.07 -8.67 15.40
N GLU A 173 13.89 -8.95 16.69
CA GLU A 173 14.98 -9.46 17.54
C GLU A 173 15.64 -10.71 16.94
N SER A 174 14.84 -11.67 16.46
CA SER A 174 15.34 -12.93 15.88
C SER A 174 16.15 -12.74 14.59
N VAL A 175 15.75 -11.77 13.75
CA VAL A 175 16.49 -11.43 12.53
C VAL A 175 17.81 -10.75 12.89
N TYR A 176 17.79 -9.82 13.85
CA TYR A 176 19.01 -9.17 14.33
C TYR A 176 19.99 -10.17 14.95
N GLU A 177 19.52 -11.06 15.83
CA GLU A 177 20.34 -12.11 16.45
C GLU A 177 20.99 -13.02 15.39
N ARG A 178 20.24 -13.37 14.34
CA ARG A 178 20.77 -14.15 13.23
C ARG A 178 21.81 -13.37 12.43
N TYR A 179 21.56 -12.10 12.12
CA TYR A 179 22.53 -11.24 11.44
C TYR A 179 23.83 -11.17 12.26
N TYR A 180 23.71 -10.90 13.57
CA TYR A 180 24.83 -10.84 14.49
C TYR A 180 25.60 -12.17 14.59
N THR A 181 24.91 -13.31 14.60
CA THR A 181 25.55 -14.61 14.84
C THR A 181 26.20 -15.17 13.57
N ASP A 182 25.49 -15.11 12.45
CA ASP A 182 25.88 -15.78 11.21
C ASP A 182 26.65 -14.85 10.25
N TYR A 183 26.46 -13.53 10.36
CA TYR A 183 26.93 -12.51 9.41
C TYR A 183 27.51 -11.28 10.14
N ILE A 184 28.31 -11.51 11.18
CA ILE A 184 28.84 -10.44 12.04
C ILE A 184 29.70 -9.41 11.31
N GLU A 185 30.55 -9.84 10.36
CA GLU A 185 31.43 -8.93 9.62
C GLU A 185 30.63 -8.05 8.68
N ASP A 186 29.65 -8.63 7.99
CA ASP A 186 28.68 -7.93 7.15
C ASP A 186 27.89 -6.87 7.93
N LEU A 187 27.44 -7.22 9.14
CA LEU A 187 26.73 -6.30 10.02
C LEU A 187 27.63 -5.12 10.45
N ARG A 188 28.89 -5.40 10.79
CA ARG A 188 29.88 -4.36 11.14
C ARG A 188 30.17 -3.43 9.96
N ASP A 189 30.38 -4.00 8.78
CA ASP A 189 30.61 -3.24 7.54
C ASP A 189 29.44 -2.29 7.26
N MET A 190 28.21 -2.78 7.40
CA MET A 190 27.00 -1.97 7.19
C MET A 190 26.83 -0.89 8.26
N LEU A 191 27.08 -1.20 9.54
CA LEU A 191 27.01 -0.23 10.64
C LEU A 191 28.06 0.89 10.53
N ALA A 192 29.20 0.62 9.86
CA ALA A 192 30.23 1.63 9.62
C ALA A 192 29.83 2.65 8.53
N LEU A 193 28.80 2.36 7.73
CA LEU A 193 28.32 3.26 6.67
C LEU A 193 27.43 4.37 7.27
N LYS A 194 27.82 5.63 7.06
CA LYS A 194 27.10 6.81 7.60
C LYS A 194 25.68 6.97 7.04
N ASN A 195 25.43 6.42 5.86
CA ASN A 195 24.14 6.44 5.16
C ASN A 195 23.23 5.27 5.58
N VAL A 196 23.64 4.41 6.52
CA VAL A 196 22.86 3.27 7.01
C VAL A 196 22.52 3.47 8.48
N LYS A 197 21.26 3.22 8.83
CA LYS A 197 20.79 3.16 10.22
C LYS A 197 20.17 1.81 10.48
N PHE A 198 20.47 1.23 11.63
CA PHE A 198 19.87 -0.02 12.10
C PHE A 198 19.04 0.21 13.34
N PHE A 199 17.89 -0.45 13.39
CA PHE A 199 16.93 -0.40 14.48
C PHE A 199 16.53 -1.83 14.83
N ARG A 200 16.55 -2.12 16.12
CA ARG A 200 16.08 -3.38 16.68
C ARG A 200 14.69 -3.16 17.24
N TYR A 201 13.71 -3.85 16.67
CA TYR A 201 12.33 -3.77 17.13
C TYR A 201 12.15 -4.61 18.38
N SER A 202 11.68 -3.98 19.47
CA SER A 202 11.54 -4.62 20.78
C SER A 202 10.27 -5.46 20.92
N GLY A 203 9.28 -5.22 20.06
CA GLY A 203 8.04 -5.97 20.01
C GLY A 203 8.09 -7.18 19.08
N GLU A 204 6.94 -7.84 18.94
CA GLU A 204 6.74 -8.86 17.91
C GLU A 204 6.38 -8.15 16.58
N LEU A 205 7.27 -8.24 15.59
CA LEU A 205 6.99 -7.69 14.26
C LEU A 205 6.03 -8.63 13.53
N LYS A 206 4.76 -8.24 13.44
CA LYS A 206 3.68 -9.07 12.88
C LYS A 206 3.57 -9.02 11.35
N ILE A 207 4.29 -8.10 10.72
CA ILE A 207 4.47 -8.07 9.26
C ILE A 207 5.73 -8.87 8.90
N ALA A 208 5.74 -9.52 7.74
CA ALA A 208 6.89 -10.30 7.31
C ALA A 208 8.00 -9.40 6.78
N SER A 209 7.64 -8.50 5.87
CA SER A 209 8.52 -7.43 5.38
C SER A 209 7.74 -6.20 4.94
N LEU A 210 8.36 -5.04 5.08
CA LEU A 210 7.90 -3.76 4.56
C LEU A 210 9.10 -3.03 3.95
N THR A 211 8.96 -2.62 2.69
CA THR A 211 9.95 -1.82 1.97
C THR A 211 9.28 -0.54 1.51
N VAL A 212 9.88 0.61 1.77
CA VAL A 212 9.39 1.91 1.29
C VAL A 212 10.54 2.69 0.70
N THR A 213 10.36 3.18 -0.53
CA THR A 213 11.34 4.00 -1.23
C THR A 213 10.70 5.29 -1.76
N ASP A 214 11.46 6.10 -2.49
CA ASP A 214 10.91 7.22 -3.27
C ASP A 214 10.21 6.77 -4.56
N LYS A 215 10.22 5.47 -4.87
CA LYS A 215 9.64 4.88 -6.09
C LYS A 215 8.44 3.97 -5.80
N PHE A 216 8.49 3.17 -4.74
CA PHE A 216 7.45 2.19 -4.46
C PHE A 216 7.29 1.90 -2.97
N PHE A 217 6.15 1.31 -2.64
CA PHE A 217 5.83 0.67 -1.38
C PHE A 217 5.66 -0.84 -1.62
N MET A 218 6.25 -1.68 -0.78
CA MET A 218 6.06 -3.13 -0.84
C MET A 218 5.78 -3.69 0.55
N LEU A 219 4.79 -4.58 0.64
CA LEU A 219 4.36 -5.20 1.90
C LEU A 219 4.18 -6.70 1.74
N SER A 220 4.74 -7.45 2.68
CA SER A 220 4.56 -8.90 2.80
C SER A 220 4.00 -9.20 4.19
N LEU A 221 2.85 -9.88 4.24
CA LEU A 221 2.19 -10.27 5.47
C LEU A 221 2.35 -11.78 5.72
N PHE A 222 2.42 -12.18 6.98
CA PHE A 222 2.35 -13.60 7.33
C PHE A 222 0.95 -14.16 7.05
N PRO A 223 0.83 -15.45 6.69
CA PRO A 223 -0.47 -16.12 6.58
C PRO A 223 -1.14 -16.25 7.95
N LYS A 224 -2.48 -16.19 7.99
CA LYS A 224 -3.26 -16.34 9.24
C LYS A 224 -2.98 -17.64 10.00
N ASN A 225 -2.68 -18.71 9.28
CA ASN A 225 -2.46 -20.04 9.84
C ASN A 225 -1.00 -20.33 10.20
N GLN A 226 -0.07 -19.41 9.89
CA GLN A 226 1.38 -19.51 10.15
C GLN A 226 2.06 -20.82 9.69
N ARG A 227 1.46 -21.57 8.75
CA ARG A 227 2.01 -22.88 8.32
C ARG A 227 3.06 -22.77 7.23
N HIS A 228 2.79 -21.96 6.21
CA HIS A 228 3.65 -21.85 5.02
C HIS A 228 3.75 -20.39 4.60
N PHE A 229 4.97 -19.85 4.54
CA PHE A 229 5.23 -18.49 4.10
C PHE A 229 5.93 -18.52 2.74
N ASP A 230 5.18 -18.17 1.70
CA ASP A 230 5.62 -18.29 0.30
C ASP A 230 6.22 -16.98 -0.26
N ARG A 231 6.54 -16.02 0.62
CA ARG A 231 7.19 -14.72 0.28
C ARG A 231 6.43 -13.86 -0.74
N GLU A 232 5.13 -14.08 -0.84
CA GLU A 232 4.24 -13.19 -1.60
C GLU A 232 4.22 -11.78 -1.01
N SER A 233 4.26 -10.80 -1.90
CA SER A 233 4.33 -9.39 -1.54
C SER A 233 3.43 -8.57 -2.46
N LEU A 234 2.82 -7.52 -1.93
CA LEU A 234 2.14 -6.53 -2.74
C LEU A 234 3.07 -5.34 -2.97
N ILE A 235 3.25 -4.94 -4.22
CA ILE A 235 3.98 -3.73 -4.60
C ILE A 235 3.01 -2.69 -5.15
N CYS A 236 3.10 -1.45 -4.67
CA CYS A 236 2.23 -0.34 -5.02
C CYS A 236 3.10 0.90 -5.33
N TYR A 237 2.68 1.71 -6.30
CA TYR A 237 3.49 2.81 -6.84
C TYR A 237 2.87 4.20 -6.62
N GLU A 238 1.64 4.26 -6.11
CA GLU A 238 0.94 5.52 -5.90
C GLU A 238 1.62 6.35 -4.79
N PRO A 239 1.79 7.68 -4.96
CA PRO A 239 2.41 8.53 -3.94
C PRO A 239 1.77 8.41 -2.55
N ALA A 240 0.44 8.19 -2.50
CA ALA A 240 -0.28 7.95 -1.25
C ALA A 240 0.15 6.63 -0.56
N ALA A 241 0.47 5.59 -1.33
CA ALA A 241 1.00 4.33 -0.81
C ALA A 241 2.38 4.51 -0.17
N LEU A 242 3.27 5.28 -0.81
CA LEU A 242 4.61 5.59 -0.28
C LEU A 242 4.50 6.39 1.03
N SER A 243 3.60 7.39 1.07
CA SER A 243 3.33 8.16 2.30
C SER A 243 2.83 7.26 3.42
N LEU A 244 1.81 6.43 3.12
CA LEU A 244 1.21 5.54 4.10
C LEU A 244 2.20 4.47 4.60
N GLY A 245 3.06 3.96 3.73
CA GLY A 245 4.14 3.05 4.10
C GLY A 245 5.18 3.71 5.00
N THR A 246 5.56 4.95 4.70
CA THR A 246 6.48 5.72 5.54
C THR A 246 5.90 5.96 6.93
N GLU A 247 4.60 6.28 7.01
CA GLU A 247 3.88 6.39 8.29
C GLU A 247 3.90 5.07 9.06
N LEU A 248 3.63 3.93 8.41
CA LEU A 248 3.70 2.60 9.04
C LEU A 248 5.11 2.30 9.56
N PHE A 249 6.14 2.57 8.77
CA PHE A 249 7.53 2.38 9.19
C PHE A 249 7.87 3.24 10.43
N ASN A 250 7.45 4.51 10.43
CA ASN A 250 7.65 5.42 11.55
C ASN A 250 6.88 4.98 12.81
N GLU A 251 5.67 4.43 12.66
CA GLU A 251 4.94 3.82 13.78
C GLU A 251 5.72 2.65 14.38
N LEU A 252 6.31 1.77 13.56
CA LEU A 252 7.15 0.66 14.02
C LEU A 252 8.45 1.15 14.69
N LEU A 253 9.03 2.26 14.24
CA LEU A 253 10.23 2.81 14.85
C LEU A 253 10.02 3.24 16.32
N LEU A 254 8.80 3.59 16.74
CA LEU A 254 8.51 4.05 18.09
C LEU A 254 8.85 2.99 19.16
N ASP A 255 8.69 1.71 18.83
CA ASP A 255 8.99 0.58 19.72
C ASP A 255 10.34 -0.08 19.37
N SER A 256 11.27 0.70 18.82
CA SER A 256 12.60 0.22 18.41
C SER A 256 13.74 0.92 19.15
N THR A 257 14.91 0.26 19.17
CA THR A 257 16.16 0.84 19.67
C THR A 257 17.14 0.93 18.53
N GLN A 258 17.74 2.11 18.32
CA GLN A 258 18.80 2.26 17.31
C GLN A 258 20.05 1.49 17.74
N ILE A 259 20.61 0.71 16.83
CA ILE A 259 21.88 0.01 17.00
C ILE A 259 22.96 0.91 16.42
N THR A 260 23.87 1.38 17.27
CA THR A 260 25.00 2.23 16.86
C THR A 260 26.32 1.48 16.84
N GLU A 261 26.43 0.39 17.61
CA GLU A 261 27.63 -0.41 17.74
C GLU A 261 27.26 -1.88 17.90
N VAL A 262 28.13 -2.76 17.41
CA VAL A 262 28.04 -4.20 17.62
C VAL A 262 28.72 -4.52 18.95
N PRO A 263 28.03 -5.11 19.95
CA PRO A 263 28.68 -5.47 21.21
C PRO A 263 29.90 -6.37 20.93
N HIS A 264 31.05 -6.06 21.53
CA HIS A 264 32.14 -7.01 21.60
C HIS A 264 31.74 -8.10 22.59
N LYS A 265 31.54 -9.32 22.08
CA LYS A 265 31.40 -10.52 22.93
C LYS A 265 32.69 -10.78 23.71
#